data_AF-A0A4U6P9C9-F1
#
_entry.id   AF-A0A4U6P9C9-F1
#
_cell.length_a   1.000
_cell.length_b   1.000
_cell.length_c   1.000
_cell.angle_alpha   90.00
_cell.angle_beta   90.00
_cell.angle_gamma   90.00
#
_symmetry.space_group_name_H-M   'P 1'
#
loop_
_entity.id
_entity.type
_entity.pdbx_description
1 polymer ?
#
loop_
_entity_poly.entity_id
_entity_poly.type
_entity_poly.pdbx_seq_one_letter_code
_entity_poly.pdbx_strand_id
1 'polypeptide(L)'
;MQRGKKLTDPQRKKLAGTFKQCVDGKTTTIAAVERDIPIQPDWMSEAGRAVWAADLEKVVATGATSIDAGAFALYCETMAVFIQSVREGAPMNAAYRSELRKQMELLSIAGAKSRLAKIAQDGAAKASPFSVRPR
;
A
#
# COMPACT_ATOMS: atom_id res chain seq x y z
N MET A 1 9.86 40.62 16.01
CA MET A 1 9.46 39.25 16.39
C MET A 1 8.70 38.60 15.25
N GLN A 2 9.24 37.57 14.60
CA GLN A 2 8.45 36.74 13.69
C GLN A 2 7.59 35.78 14.52
N ARG A 3 6.26 35.87 14.37
CA ARG A 3 5.33 34.95 15.04
C ARG A 3 5.40 33.58 14.34
N GLY A 4 5.53 32.51 15.11
CA GLY A 4 5.53 31.14 14.59
C GLY A 4 4.22 30.75 13.89
N LYS A 5 4.25 29.65 13.14
CA LYS A 5 3.08 29.11 12.43
C LYS A 5 1.94 28.82 13.41
N LYS A 6 0.73 29.33 13.12
CA LYS A 6 -0.46 29.09 13.94
C LYS A 6 -0.82 27.59 13.94
N LEU A 7 -1.23 27.07 15.10
CA LEU A 7 -1.80 25.73 15.21
C LEU A 7 -3.11 25.66 14.41
N THR A 8 -3.23 24.64 13.57
CA THR A 8 -4.42 24.38 12.75
C THR A 8 -5.22 23.17 13.23
N ASP A 9 -4.58 22.24 13.92
CA ASP A 9 -5.21 21.03 14.44
C ASP A 9 -6.09 21.35 15.67
N PRO A 10 -7.40 21.03 15.63
CA PRO A 10 -8.32 21.22 16.75
C PRO A 10 -7.87 20.54 18.04
N GLN A 11 -7.23 19.36 17.96
CA GLN A 11 -6.74 18.64 19.15
C GLN A 11 -5.60 19.41 19.82
N ARG A 12 -4.63 19.88 19.03
CA ARG A 12 -3.53 20.72 19.54
C ARG A 12 -4.04 22.07 20.07
N LYS A 13 -5.08 22.66 19.47
CA LYS A 13 -5.71 23.88 19.99
C LYS A 13 -6.44 23.67 21.31
N LYS A 14 -7.08 22.51 21.51
CA LYS A 14 -7.67 22.13 22.81
C LYS A 14 -6.59 22.02 23.88
N LEU A 15 -5.49 21.34 23.58
CA LEU A 15 -4.34 21.23 24.49
C LEU A 15 -3.70 22.58 24.81
N ALA A 16 -3.62 23.48 23.82
CA ALA A 16 -3.10 24.84 23.98
C ALA A 16 -4.12 25.85 24.53
N GLY A 17 -5.35 25.43 24.87
CA GLY A 17 -6.40 26.31 25.39
C GLY A 17 -6.92 27.38 24.40
N THR A 18 -6.61 27.27 23.12
CA THR A 18 -6.98 28.25 22.07
C THR A 18 -8.13 27.79 21.17
N PHE A 19 -8.80 26.70 21.54
CA PHE A 19 -9.92 26.12 20.80
C PHE A 19 -11.15 27.04 20.81
N LYS A 20 -11.72 27.32 19.64
CA LYS A 20 -12.96 28.10 19.50
C LYS A 20 -14.07 27.23 18.92
N GLN A 21 -15.13 26.97 19.68
CA GLN A 21 -16.24 26.09 19.25
C GLN A 21 -16.89 26.54 17.93
N CYS A 22 -17.03 27.86 17.68
CA CYS A 22 -17.62 28.39 16.46
C CYS A 22 -16.75 28.22 15.20
N VAL A 23 -15.44 28.03 15.36
CA VAL A 23 -14.47 27.91 14.24
C VAL A 23 -13.98 26.48 14.09
N ASP A 24 -13.54 25.87 15.21
CA ASP A 24 -12.90 24.56 15.25
C ASP A 24 -13.89 23.42 15.55
N GLY A 25 -15.13 23.73 15.97
CA GLY A 25 -16.12 22.72 16.38
C GLY A 25 -16.65 21.85 15.23
N LYS A 26 -16.49 22.29 13.98
CA LYS A 26 -16.83 21.51 12.78
C LYS A 26 -15.61 20.82 12.15
N THR A 27 -14.40 21.07 12.67
CA THR A 27 -13.17 20.48 12.15
C THR A 27 -12.87 19.22 12.95
N THR A 28 -12.95 18.06 12.30
CA THR A 28 -12.57 16.78 12.88
C THR A 28 -11.23 16.34 12.30
N THR A 29 -10.32 15.95 13.20
CA THR A 29 -9.09 15.27 12.80
C THR A 29 -9.50 13.87 12.37
N ILE A 30 -9.28 13.53 11.10
CA ILE A 30 -9.40 12.14 10.64
C ILE A 30 -8.26 11.40 11.34
N ALA A 31 -8.59 10.55 12.32
CA ALA A 31 -7.62 9.65 12.92
C ALA A 31 -6.96 8.85 11.78
N ALA A 32 -5.64 8.66 11.84
CA ALA A 32 -4.98 7.79 10.89
C ALA A 32 -5.66 6.43 10.97
N VAL A 33 -6.39 6.07 9.92
CA VAL A 33 -6.99 4.74 9.80
C VAL A 33 -5.82 3.78 9.84
N GLU A 34 -5.81 2.87 10.82
CA GLU A 34 -4.85 1.78 10.87
C GLU A 34 -4.97 1.06 9.53
N ARG A 35 -3.90 1.14 8.73
CA ARG A 35 -3.91 0.56 7.39
C ARG A 35 -3.97 -0.95 7.57
N ASP A 36 -5.10 -1.54 7.18
CA ASP A 36 -5.24 -2.98 7.08
C ASP A 36 -4.20 -3.49 6.05
N ILE A 37 -3.28 -4.34 6.52
CA ILE A 37 -2.19 -4.89 5.73
C ILE A 37 -2.22 -6.42 5.83
N PRO A 38 -1.69 -7.13 4.80
CA PRO A 38 -1.49 -8.56 4.90
C PRO A 38 -0.69 -8.94 6.15
N ILE A 39 -1.22 -9.88 6.94
CA ILE A 39 -0.53 -10.42 8.12
C ILE A 39 0.21 -11.69 7.70
N GLN A 40 1.49 -11.76 8.05
CA GLN A 40 2.33 -12.92 7.71
C GLN A 40 1.82 -14.19 8.40
N PRO A 41 1.52 -15.26 7.65
CA PRO A 41 1.14 -16.54 8.24
C PRO A 41 2.32 -17.25 8.94
N ASP A 42 2.00 -18.05 9.96
CA ASP A 42 2.95 -18.81 10.78
C ASP A 42 3.60 -19.98 10.05
N TRP A 43 2.91 -20.56 9.07
CA TRP A 43 3.36 -21.73 8.30
C TRP A 43 4.41 -21.43 7.22
N MET A 44 4.78 -20.16 7.01
CA MET A 44 5.72 -19.78 5.96
C MET A 44 7.16 -20.27 6.22
N SER A 45 7.81 -20.74 5.16
CA SER A 45 9.23 -21.08 5.17
C SER A 45 10.09 -19.83 5.41
N GLU A 46 11.33 -20.01 5.89
CA GLU A 46 12.25 -18.87 6.07
C GLU A 46 12.50 -18.12 4.75
N ALA A 47 12.68 -18.85 3.65
CA ALA A 47 12.87 -18.27 2.34
C ALA A 47 11.62 -17.52 1.85
N GLY A 48 10.42 -18.07 2.08
CA GLY A 48 9.16 -17.37 1.80
C GLY A 48 9.00 -16.09 2.62
N ARG A 49 9.37 -16.12 3.91
CA ARG A 49 9.34 -14.93 4.78
C ARG A 49 10.29 -13.83 4.32
N ALA A 50 11.45 -14.19 3.76
CA ALA A 50 12.36 -13.22 3.15
C ALA A 50 11.74 -12.53 1.92
N VAL A 51 11.03 -13.28 1.07
CA VAL A 51 10.28 -12.70 -0.06
C VAL A 51 9.14 -11.81 0.43
N TRP A 52 8.40 -12.27 1.44
CA TRP A 52 7.31 -11.48 2.05
C TRP A 52 7.81 -10.11 2.49
N ALA A 53 8.90 -10.07 3.25
CA ALA A 53 9.48 -8.82 3.73
C ALA A 53 9.91 -7.89 2.57
N ALA A 54 10.45 -8.46 1.49
CA ALA A 54 10.93 -7.70 0.33
C ALA A 54 9.79 -7.12 -0.55
N ASP A 55 8.65 -7.81 -0.62
CA ASP A 55 7.55 -7.44 -1.53
C ASP A 55 6.32 -6.84 -0.84
N LEU A 56 6.24 -6.89 0.50
CA LEU A 56 5.09 -6.39 1.27
C LEU A 56 4.74 -4.95 0.91
N GLU A 57 5.73 -4.06 0.85
CA GLU A 57 5.48 -2.64 0.51
C GLU A 57 4.85 -2.46 -0.87
N LYS A 58 5.25 -3.29 -1.85
CA LYS A 58 4.71 -3.22 -3.23
C LYS A 58 3.25 -3.69 -3.25
N VAL A 59 2.97 -4.76 -2.53
CA VAL A 59 1.64 -5.38 -2.44
C VAL A 59 0.68 -4.46 -1.67
N VAL A 60 1.13 -3.84 -0.57
CA VAL A 60 0.34 -2.82 0.16
C VAL A 60 0.13 -1.56 -0.68
N ALA A 61 1.13 -1.12 -1.46
CA ALA A 61 0.97 0.03 -2.36
C ALA A 61 -0.09 -0.20 -3.45
N THR A 62 -0.37 -1.47 -3.79
CA THR A 62 -1.44 -1.84 -4.72
C THR A 62 -2.80 -2.03 -4.07
N GLY A 63 -2.91 -1.87 -2.75
CA GLY A 63 -4.16 -1.93 -1.99
C GLY A 63 -4.50 -3.29 -1.39
N ALA A 64 -3.53 -4.22 -1.33
CA ALA A 64 -3.75 -5.50 -0.67
C ALA A 64 -3.94 -5.32 0.85
N THR A 65 -4.81 -6.14 1.44
CA THR A 65 -5.17 -6.08 2.86
C THR A 65 -5.00 -7.44 3.54
N SER A 66 -5.43 -7.57 4.80
CA SER A 66 -5.41 -8.85 5.54
C SER A 66 -6.10 -10.01 4.81
N ILE A 67 -7.13 -9.74 3.98
CA ILE A 67 -7.85 -10.77 3.20
C ILE A 67 -6.93 -11.42 2.16
N ASP A 68 -5.97 -10.68 1.63
CA ASP A 68 -5.05 -11.15 0.58
C ASP A 68 -3.86 -11.93 1.14
N ALA A 69 -3.72 -12.02 2.46
CA ALA A 69 -2.54 -12.59 3.13
C ALA A 69 -2.23 -14.03 2.67
N GLY A 70 -3.26 -14.87 2.49
CA GLY A 70 -3.07 -16.24 2.02
C GLY A 70 -2.54 -16.31 0.59
N ALA A 71 -3.08 -15.49 -0.32
CA ALA A 71 -2.63 -15.43 -1.70
C ALA A 71 -1.22 -14.83 -1.81
N PHE A 72 -0.91 -13.82 -1.01
CA PHE A 72 0.42 -13.24 -0.96
C PHE A 72 1.46 -14.21 -0.39
N ALA A 73 1.11 -14.97 0.66
CA ALA A 73 2.00 -15.98 1.22
C ALA A 73 2.30 -17.10 0.21
N LEU A 74 1.29 -17.56 -0.53
CA LEU A 74 1.48 -18.56 -1.59
C LEU A 74 2.43 -18.07 -2.70
N TYR A 75 2.28 -16.81 -3.12
CA TYR A 75 3.21 -16.17 -4.04
C TYR A 75 4.64 -16.15 -3.48
N CYS A 76 4.80 -15.79 -2.21
CA CYS A 76 6.12 -15.72 -1.57
C CYS A 76 6.83 -17.08 -1.53
N GLU A 77 6.11 -18.15 -1.19
CA GLU A 77 6.65 -19.53 -1.23
C GLU A 77 7.06 -19.93 -2.66
N THR A 78 6.21 -19.61 -3.64
CA THR A 78 6.47 -19.94 -5.05
C THR A 78 7.68 -19.15 -5.59
N MET A 79 7.79 -17.87 -5.24
CA MET A 79 8.93 -17.03 -5.61
C MET A 79 10.21 -17.49 -4.92
N ALA A 80 10.15 -17.93 -3.65
CA ALA A 80 11.32 -18.42 -2.93
C ALA A 80 11.92 -19.66 -3.61
N VAL A 81 11.08 -20.61 -4.03
CA VAL A 81 11.51 -21.77 -4.82
C VAL A 81 12.12 -21.34 -6.15
N PHE A 82 11.49 -20.40 -6.87
CA PHE A 82 12.05 -19.86 -8.11
C PHE A 82 13.44 -19.26 -7.91
N ILE A 83 13.62 -18.41 -6.89
CA ILE A 83 14.91 -17.79 -6.57
C ILE A 83 15.97 -18.85 -6.28
N GLN A 84 15.62 -19.88 -5.51
CA GLN A 84 16.52 -20.97 -5.18
C GLN A 84 16.96 -21.73 -6.43
N SER A 85 16.02 -22.11 -7.30
CA SER A 85 16.34 -22.79 -8.56
C SER A 85 17.22 -21.95 -9.49
N VAL A 86 17.01 -20.63 -9.54
CA VAL A 86 17.88 -19.73 -10.31
C VAL A 86 19.30 -19.70 -9.75
N ARG A 87 19.46 -19.67 -8.42
CA ARG A 87 20.78 -19.70 -7.75
C ARG A 87 21.53 -21.00 -8.00
N GLU A 88 20.80 -22.12 -8.07
CA GLU A 88 21.35 -23.45 -8.36
C GLU A 88 21.64 -23.67 -9.85
N GLY A 89 21.25 -22.73 -10.72
CA GLY A 89 21.39 -22.89 -12.18
C GLY A 89 20.43 -23.92 -12.77
N ALA A 90 19.39 -24.31 -12.03
CA ALA A 90 18.42 -25.30 -12.47
C ALA A 90 17.40 -24.69 -13.45
N PRO A 91 17.14 -25.33 -14.61
CA PRO A 91 16.15 -24.84 -15.56
C PRO A 91 14.73 -25.01 -14.99
N MET A 92 14.05 -23.89 -14.74
CA MET A 92 12.65 -23.89 -14.32
C MET A 92 11.71 -24.14 -15.49
N ASN A 93 10.72 -25.03 -15.29
CA ASN A 93 9.65 -25.29 -16.25
C ASN A 93 8.91 -23.98 -16.61
N ALA A 94 8.62 -23.78 -17.90
CA ALA A 94 7.84 -22.65 -18.39
C ALA A 94 6.48 -22.51 -17.69
N ALA A 95 5.81 -23.61 -17.37
CA ALA A 95 4.54 -23.60 -16.63
C ALA A 95 4.67 -22.94 -15.26
N TYR A 96 5.78 -23.18 -14.56
CA TYR A 96 6.06 -22.59 -13.26
C TYR A 96 6.24 -21.07 -13.36
N ARG A 97 7.01 -20.62 -14.35
CA ARG A 97 7.22 -19.18 -14.61
C ARG A 97 5.92 -18.47 -14.96
N SER A 98 5.04 -19.13 -15.71
CA SER A 98 3.73 -18.60 -16.07
C SER A 98 2.80 -18.48 -14.86
N GLU A 99 2.77 -19.47 -13.97
CA GLU A 99 1.97 -19.40 -12.74
C GLU A 99 2.47 -18.29 -11.81
N LEU A 100 3.79 -18.16 -11.64
CA LEU A 100 4.37 -17.07 -10.85
C LEU A 100 3.99 -15.69 -11.42
N ARG A 101 4.04 -15.53 -12.74
CA ARG A 101 3.60 -14.30 -13.40
C ARG A 101 2.12 -14.01 -13.16
N LYS A 102 1.26 -15.03 -13.25
CA LYS A 102 -0.18 -14.91 -12.99
C LYS A 102 -0.45 -14.50 -11.53
N GLN A 103 0.25 -15.08 -10.56
CA GLN A 103 0.15 -14.66 -9.16
C GLN A 103 0.56 -13.20 -8.97
N MET A 104 1.66 -12.76 -9.60
CA MET A 104 2.08 -11.35 -9.56
C MET A 104 1.06 -10.40 -10.20
N GLU A 105 0.36 -10.82 -11.24
CA GLU A 105 -0.70 -10.03 -11.87
C GLU A 105 -1.98 -9.96 -11.02
N LEU A 106 -2.33 -11.06 -10.33
CA LEU A 106 -3.45 -11.08 -9.38
C LEU A 106 -3.22 -10.14 -8.21
N LEU A 107 -2.00 -10.14 -7.67
CA LEU A 107 -1.56 -9.21 -6.63
C LEU A 107 -1.31 -7.79 -7.15
N SER A 108 -1.54 -7.53 -8.44
CA SER A 108 -1.35 -6.22 -9.08
C SER A 108 0.07 -5.64 -8.97
N ILE A 109 1.07 -6.46 -8.65
CA ILE A 109 2.50 -6.08 -8.59
C ILE A 109 3.22 -6.26 -9.92
N ALA A 110 2.57 -6.91 -10.90
CA ALA A 110 3.00 -6.97 -12.30
C ALA A 110 1.88 -6.53 -13.27
N GLY A 111 2.26 -6.40 -14.55
CA GLY A 111 1.30 -6.13 -15.63
C GLY A 111 0.83 -4.67 -15.73
N ALA A 112 -0.35 -4.46 -16.29
CA ALA A 112 -0.92 -3.13 -16.50
C ALA A 112 -1.39 -2.46 -15.19
N LYS A 113 -1.92 -3.26 -14.26
CA LYS A 113 -2.42 -2.76 -12.97
C LYS A 113 -1.29 -2.22 -12.08
N SER A 114 -0.11 -2.82 -12.10
CA SER A 114 1.03 -2.32 -11.33
C SER A 114 1.51 -0.94 -11.78
N ARG A 115 1.25 -0.57 -13.05
CA ARG A 115 1.54 0.79 -13.56
C ARG A 115 0.54 1.83 -13.06
N LEU A 116 -0.73 1.44 -12.85
CA LEU A 116 -1.76 2.34 -12.33
C LEU A 116 -1.49 2.76 -10.88
N ALA A 117 -0.98 1.84 -10.05
CA ALA A 117 -0.58 2.15 -8.67
C ALA A 117 0.48 3.27 -8.61
N LYS A 118 1.39 3.33 -9.60
CA LYS A 118 2.37 4.43 -9.73
C LYS A 118 1.72 5.75 -10.17
N ILE A 119 0.80 5.69 -11.14
CA ILE A 119 0.13 6.89 -11.66
C ILE A 119 -0.74 7.57 -10.59
N ALA A 120 -1.35 6.79 -9.69
CA ALA A 120 -2.13 7.34 -8.58
C ALA A 120 -1.30 8.12 -7.57
N GLN A 121 0.03 7.90 -7.49
CA GLN A 121 0.91 8.62 -6.57
C GLN A 121 1.37 9.99 -7.10
N ASP A 122 1.42 10.19 -8.42
CA ASP A 122 2.00 11.40 -9.04
C ASP A 122 0.97 12.42 -9.57
N GLY A 123 -0.33 12.15 -9.44
CA GLY A 123 -1.36 12.99 -10.05
C GLY A 123 -2.23 13.71 -9.05
N ALA A 124 -1.97 15.00 -8.80
CA ALA A 124 -3.05 15.92 -8.43
C ALA A 124 -4.13 15.76 -9.50
N ALA A 125 -5.27 15.17 -9.15
CA ALA A 125 -6.36 14.92 -10.08
C ALA A 125 -6.69 16.23 -10.80
N LYS A 126 -6.41 16.32 -12.11
CA LYS A 126 -6.81 17.48 -12.90
C LYS A 126 -8.32 17.58 -12.78
N ALA A 127 -8.79 18.63 -12.10
CA ALA A 127 -10.20 18.88 -11.94
C ALA A 127 -10.85 18.90 -13.34
N SER A 128 -11.82 18.02 -13.55
CA SER A 128 -12.57 17.95 -14.80
C SER A 128 -13.18 19.33 -15.08
N PRO A 129 -13.16 19.84 -16.33
CA PRO A 129 -13.79 21.11 -16.67
C PRO A 129 -15.30 21.13 -16.40
N PHE A 130 -15.93 19.97 -16.17
CA PHE A 130 -17.33 19.83 -15.77
C PHE A 130 -17.57 19.88 -14.25
N SER A 131 -16.51 19.95 -13.44
CA SER A 131 -16.62 20.00 -11.97
C SER A 131 -16.82 21.41 -11.40
N VAL A 132 -16.71 22.44 -12.24
CA VAL A 132 -16.98 23.84 -11.85
C VAL A 132 -18.40 24.20 -12.29
N ARG A 133 -19.33 24.33 -11.32
CA ARG A 133 -20.65 24.91 -11.62
C ARG A 133 -20.47 26.41 -11.92
N PRO A 134 -20.98 26.92 -13.05
CA PRO A 134 -21.01 28.36 -13.29
C PRO A 134 -21.92 29.03 -12.24
N ARG A 135 -21.49 30.20 -11.76
CA ARG A 135 -22.27 31.06 -10.86
C ARG A 135 -23.36 31.78 -11.65
#